data_AF-A0A7C7KW18-F1
#
_entry.id   AF-A0A7C7KW18-F1
#
_cell.length_a   1.000
_cell.length_b   1.000
_cell.length_c   1.000
_cell.angle_alpha   90.00
_cell.angle_beta   90.00
_cell.angle_gamma   90.00
#
_symmetry.space_group_name_H-M   'P 1'
#
loop_
_entity.id
_entity.type
_entity.pdbx_description
1 polymer ?
#
loop_
_entity_poly.entity_id
_entity_poly.type
_entity_poly.pdbx_seq_one_letter_code
_entity_poly.pdbx_strand_id
1 'polypeptide(L)'
;MRVGQMEELRGRLMDIDGRGYKAYQSIKGIYAMPGFTLFIDHVQADPFAPPSRIRVRVEQRVARLPRWAYANKVRAIACADFLARTFRQNIHRYVQGRRGTGNSGMMWIDAGGQEVLERTAVWVTEEFVEARISVGLPGHGRVVVAKQAMDMLIGELPRVVQRSLVYQNIDRTALSQHVQVVEDQEFVRGQLSELGLVAFIGDGSILPRESGATDLPMPEQQAVKFESPPSLRVQIRVPSGEVWTGMGIPVGVTLIVGGGYHGKSTLLNALQRCVYPHIPGDG
;
A
#
# COMPACT_ATOMS: atom_id res chain seq x y z
N MET A 1 -13.13 10.27 24.09
CA MET A 1 -13.65 8.91 24.32
C MET A 1 -12.73 8.21 25.31
N ARG A 2 -13.27 7.43 26.25
CA ARG A 2 -12.48 6.60 27.17
C ARG A 2 -11.75 5.51 26.37
N VAL A 3 -10.48 5.26 26.68
CA VAL A 3 -9.71 4.14 26.12
C VAL A 3 -9.94 2.92 27.01
N GLY A 4 -10.57 1.89 26.45
CA GLY A 4 -10.76 0.59 27.10
C GLY A 4 -9.49 -0.27 26.99
N GLN A 5 -9.47 -1.39 27.71
CA GLN A 5 -8.37 -2.37 27.62
C GLN A 5 -8.75 -3.54 26.70
N MET A 6 -7.78 -4.28 26.19
CA MET A 6 -8.01 -5.49 25.38
C MET A 6 -8.98 -6.49 26.05
N GLU A 7 -8.88 -6.68 27.37
CA GLU A 7 -9.78 -7.58 28.11
C GLU A 7 -11.23 -7.07 28.17
N GLU A 8 -11.42 -5.74 28.10
CA GLU A 8 -12.76 -5.17 27.98
C GLU A 8 -13.39 -5.49 26.63
N LEU A 9 -12.61 -5.42 25.54
CA LEU A 9 -13.07 -5.86 24.21
C LEU A 9 -13.40 -7.36 24.22
N ARG A 10 -12.55 -8.18 24.85
CA ARG A 10 -12.79 -9.62 25.02
C ARG A 10 -14.10 -9.89 25.74
N GLY A 11 -14.33 -9.24 26.88
CA GLY A 11 -15.56 -9.37 27.66
C GLY A 11 -16.79 -8.97 26.84
N ARG A 12 -16.76 -7.81 26.18
CA ARG A 12 -17.85 -7.35 25.32
C ARG A 12 -18.17 -8.32 24.18
N LEU A 13 -17.14 -8.93 23.57
CA LEU A 13 -17.33 -9.94 22.53
C LEU A 13 -18.01 -11.20 23.08
N MET A 14 -17.57 -11.68 24.25
CA MET A 14 -18.19 -12.83 24.91
C MET A 14 -19.65 -12.56 25.28
N ASP A 15 -19.96 -11.35 25.78
CA ASP A 15 -21.31 -10.98 26.19
C ASP A 15 -22.32 -11.01 25.04
N ILE A 16 -21.86 -10.73 23.82
CA ILE A 16 -22.71 -10.69 22.61
C ILE A 16 -22.73 -12.00 21.82
N ASP A 17 -22.03 -13.04 22.28
CA ASP A 17 -22.01 -14.32 21.59
C ASP A 17 -23.42 -14.90 21.45
N GLY A 18 -23.74 -15.45 20.27
CA GLY A 18 -25.08 -15.98 19.98
C GLY A 18 -26.19 -14.93 19.88
N ARG A 19 -25.93 -13.64 20.13
CA ARG A 19 -26.93 -12.57 19.95
C ARG A 19 -27.07 -12.18 18.48
N GLY A 20 -28.12 -11.42 18.18
CA GLY A 20 -28.33 -10.83 16.86
C GLY A 20 -27.17 -9.89 16.46
N TYR A 21 -26.84 -9.86 15.18
CA TYR A 21 -25.64 -9.21 14.63
C TYR A 21 -25.47 -7.73 15.01
N LYS A 22 -26.59 -7.01 15.19
CA LYS A 22 -26.59 -5.62 15.68
C LYS A 22 -25.87 -5.44 17.02
N ALA A 23 -25.72 -6.50 17.81
CA ALA A 23 -25.00 -6.48 19.08
C ALA A 23 -23.52 -6.07 18.93
N TYR A 24 -22.90 -6.25 17.76
CA TYR A 24 -21.56 -5.72 17.49
C TYR A 24 -21.47 -4.20 17.65
N GLN A 25 -22.56 -3.42 17.58
CA GLN A 25 -22.49 -1.98 17.83
C GLN A 25 -21.93 -1.64 19.22
N SER A 26 -22.08 -2.55 20.20
CA SER A 26 -21.52 -2.39 21.55
C SER A 26 -19.99 -2.44 21.61
N ILE A 27 -19.31 -3.01 20.60
CA ILE A 27 -17.83 -3.06 20.58
C ILE A 27 -17.21 -1.80 19.97
N LYS A 28 -18.01 -0.86 19.44
CA LYS A 28 -17.50 0.42 18.96
C LYS A 28 -16.74 1.15 20.07
N GLY A 29 -15.54 1.63 19.77
CA GLY A 29 -14.70 2.27 20.79
C GLY A 29 -13.20 2.25 20.48
N ILE A 30 -12.42 2.63 21.48
CA ILE A 30 -10.95 2.68 21.42
C ILE A 30 -10.41 1.73 22.47
N TYR A 31 -9.51 0.85 22.09
CA TYR A 31 -8.94 -0.19 22.96
C TYR A 31 -7.42 -0.16 22.91
N ALA A 32 -6.79 -0.09 24.08
CA ALA A 32 -5.36 -0.32 24.22
C ALA A 32 -5.07 -1.80 24.00
N MET A 33 -4.23 -2.08 23.02
CA MET A 33 -3.75 -3.43 22.67
C MET A 33 -2.25 -3.51 22.97
N PRO A 34 -1.68 -4.72 23.14
CA PRO A 34 -0.24 -4.87 23.27
C PRO A 34 0.51 -4.30 22.05
N GLY A 35 1.16 -3.15 22.24
CA GLY A 35 1.99 -2.48 21.22
C GLY A 35 1.25 -1.56 20.24
N PHE A 36 -0.07 -1.43 20.31
CA PHE A 36 -0.84 -0.53 19.44
C PHE A 36 -2.19 -0.14 20.07
N THR A 37 -2.85 0.85 19.50
CA THR A 37 -4.23 1.21 19.84
C THR A 37 -5.17 0.80 18.72
N LEU A 38 -6.24 0.09 19.06
CA LEU A 38 -7.30 -0.31 18.13
C LEU A 38 -8.47 0.68 18.23
N PHE A 39 -8.89 1.22 17.10
CA PHE A 39 -10.08 2.06 16.98
C PHE A 39 -11.11 1.33 16.14
N ILE A 40 -12.27 1.06 16.71
CA ILE A 40 -13.42 0.52 15.98
C ILE A 40 -14.35 1.71 15.71
N ASP A 41 -14.18 2.35 14.54
CA ASP A 41 -14.85 3.61 14.21
C ASP A 41 -16.27 3.38 13.66
N HIS A 42 -16.42 2.37 12.82
CA HIS A 42 -17.70 1.98 12.24
C HIS A 42 -17.87 0.46 12.30
N VAL A 43 -19.03 0.02 12.77
CA VAL A 43 -19.42 -1.38 12.84
C VAL A 43 -20.50 -1.62 11.79
N GLN A 44 -20.30 -2.63 10.93
CA GLN A 44 -21.24 -3.00 9.89
C GLN A 44 -22.61 -3.41 10.46
N ALA A 45 -23.70 -3.07 9.77
CA ALA A 45 -25.06 -3.30 10.26
C ALA A 45 -25.47 -4.78 10.21
N ASP A 46 -24.92 -5.54 9.26
CA ASP A 46 -25.16 -6.96 9.03
C ASP A 46 -23.95 -7.60 8.29
N PRO A 47 -23.88 -8.94 8.14
CA PRO A 47 -22.74 -9.61 7.50
C PRO A 47 -22.51 -9.29 6.01
N PHE A 48 -23.53 -8.81 5.30
CA PHE A 48 -23.49 -8.49 3.87
C PHE A 48 -23.27 -7.00 3.61
N ALA A 49 -23.49 -6.15 4.61
CA ALA A 49 -23.20 -4.72 4.55
C ALA A 49 -21.70 -4.45 4.30
N PRO A 50 -21.35 -3.22 3.85
CA PRO A 50 -19.96 -2.78 3.81
C PRO A 50 -19.26 -3.07 5.13
N PRO A 51 -18.05 -3.66 5.10
CA PRO A 51 -17.39 -4.13 6.32
C PRO A 51 -17.08 -3.01 7.30
N SER A 52 -16.90 -3.41 8.56
CA SER A 52 -16.53 -2.51 9.65
C SER A 52 -15.22 -1.79 9.33
N ARG A 53 -15.13 -0.50 9.69
CA ARG A 53 -13.94 0.32 9.48
C ARG A 53 -13.22 0.49 10.80
N ILE A 54 -11.96 0.08 10.82
CA ILE A 54 -11.12 0.17 12.01
C ILE A 54 -9.80 0.84 11.67
N ARG A 55 -9.21 1.48 12.67
CA ARG A 55 -7.82 1.98 12.61
C ARG A 55 -6.98 1.25 13.63
N VAL A 56 -5.74 0.98 13.26
CA VAL A 56 -4.70 0.48 14.17
C VAL A 56 -3.59 1.51 14.20
N ARG A 57 -3.24 1.99 15.39
CA ARG A 57 -2.23 3.04 15.56
C ARG A 57 -1.08 2.52 16.42
N VAL A 58 0.11 2.50 15.84
CA VAL A 58 1.37 2.13 16.50
C VAL A 58 2.14 3.42 16.77
N GLU A 59 2.38 3.75 18.02
CA GLU A 59 3.21 4.91 18.36
C GLU A 59 4.66 4.70 17.89
N GLN A 60 5.35 5.77 17.50
CA GLN A 60 6.70 5.68 16.95
C GLN A 60 7.72 5.07 17.93
N ARG A 61 7.52 5.19 19.25
CA ARG A 61 8.36 4.48 20.25
C ARG A 61 8.33 2.95 20.09
N VAL A 62 7.23 2.41 19.55
CA VAL A 62 7.04 0.99 19.24
C VAL A 62 7.40 0.72 17.77
N ALA A 63 6.83 1.49 16.83
CA ALA A 63 7.06 1.29 15.39
C ALA A 63 8.54 1.43 15.02
N ARG A 64 9.24 2.38 15.65
CA ARG A 64 10.66 2.67 15.48
C ARG A 64 11.06 2.84 14.01
N LEU A 65 10.20 3.45 13.21
CA LEU A 65 10.55 3.77 11.83
C LEU A 65 11.70 4.78 11.86
N PRO A 66 12.76 4.57 11.07
CA PRO A 66 13.88 5.47 11.04
C PRO A 66 13.47 6.79 10.38
N ARG A 67 13.99 7.91 10.89
CA ARG A 67 13.64 9.26 10.41
C ARG A 67 13.84 9.44 8.91
N TRP A 68 14.84 8.78 8.32
CA TRP A 68 15.09 8.84 6.88
C TRP A 68 13.91 8.33 6.05
N ALA A 69 13.06 7.42 6.57
CA ALA A 69 11.97 6.81 5.81
C ALA A 69 10.79 7.76 5.59
N TYR A 70 10.68 8.85 6.36
CA TYR A 70 9.57 9.80 6.28
C TYR A 70 10.05 11.24 6.50
N ALA A 71 11.32 11.52 6.16
CA ALA A 71 11.96 12.83 6.38
C ALA A 71 11.32 13.97 5.56
N ASN A 72 10.64 13.64 4.47
CA ASN A 72 9.89 14.58 3.62
C ASN A 72 8.58 13.92 3.15
N LYS A 73 7.71 14.71 2.50
CA LYS A 73 6.40 14.23 2.05
C LYS A 73 6.49 13.03 1.10
N VAL A 74 7.41 13.07 0.13
CA VAL A 74 7.59 11.99 -0.86
C VAL A 74 7.98 10.69 -0.17
N ARG A 75 8.99 10.74 0.70
CA ARG A 75 9.42 9.57 1.47
C ARG A 75 8.33 9.04 2.39
N ALA A 76 7.55 9.93 3.03
CA ALA A 76 6.43 9.53 3.87
C ALA A 76 5.35 8.78 3.08
N ILE A 77 5.04 9.23 1.85
CA ILE A 77 4.12 8.53 0.94
C ILE A 77 4.69 7.16 0.55
N ALA A 78 5.96 7.09 0.15
CA ALA A 78 6.61 5.84 -0.24
C ALA A 78 6.68 4.83 0.92
N CYS A 79 6.99 5.30 2.13
CA CYS A 79 6.99 4.47 3.34
C CYS A 79 5.58 3.97 3.67
N ALA A 80 4.56 4.85 3.59
CA ALA A 80 3.18 4.45 3.81
C ALA A 80 2.70 3.39 2.80
N ASP A 81 3.04 3.56 1.51
CA ASP A 81 2.71 2.61 0.45
C ASP A 81 3.38 1.25 0.67
N PHE A 82 4.68 1.23 0.98
CA PHE A 82 5.39 0.00 1.36
C PHE A 82 4.71 -0.73 2.52
N LEU A 83 4.43 0.00 3.62
CA LEU A 83 3.80 -0.58 4.80
C LEU A 83 2.39 -1.10 4.51
N ALA A 84 1.61 -0.42 3.66
CA ALA A 84 0.29 -0.89 3.23
C ALA A 84 0.39 -2.23 2.47
N ARG A 85 1.38 -2.36 1.58
CA ARG A 85 1.64 -3.61 0.85
C ARG A 85 2.11 -4.72 1.77
N THR A 86 3.01 -4.43 2.70
CA THR A 86 3.44 -5.39 3.73
C THR A 86 2.25 -5.82 4.59
N PHE A 87 1.35 -4.89 4.95
CA PHE A 87 0.13 -5.19 5.70
C PHE A 87 -0.80 -6.12 4.90
N ARG A 88 -1.05 -5.83 3.62
CA ARG A 88 -1.84 -6.71 2.73
C ARG A 88 -1.25 -8.12 2.64
N GLN A 89 0.07 -8.24 2.46
CA GLN A 89 0.75 -9.53 2.43
C GLN A 89 0.59 -10.30 3.75
N ASN A 90 0.74 -9.63 4.88
CA ASN A 90 0.60 -10.26 6.19
C ASN A 90 -0.86 -10.60 6.53
N ILE A 91 -1.85 -9.84 6.04
CA ILE A 91 -3.25 -10.27 6.07
C ILE A 91 -3.38 -11.64 5.38
N HIS A 92 -2.91 -11.77 4.13
CA HIS A 92 -3.00 -13.04 3.40
C HIS A 92 -2.26 -14.19 4.09
N ARG A 93 -1.17 -13.89 4.79
CA ARG A 93 -0.36 -14.89 5.49
C ARG A 93 -0.97 -15.38 6.81
N TYR A 94 -1.60 -14.49 7.58
CA TYR A 94 -1.96 -14.77 8.97
C TYR A 94 -3.47 -14.82 9.24
N VAL A 95 -4.29 -14.22 8.37
CA VAL A 95 -5.75 -14.19 8.54
C VAL A 95 -6.34 -15.39 7.82
N GLN A 96 -7.08 -16.23 8.55
CA GLN A 96 -7.70 -17.43 7.95
C GLN A 96 -8.72 -17.09 6.86
N GLY A 97 -9.42 -15.95 7.01
CA GLY A 97 -10.51 -15.58 6.12
C GLY A 97 -11.76 -16.47 6.28
N ARG A 98 -12.84 -16.13 5.56
CA ARG A 98 -14.04 -16.96 5.34
C ARG A 98 -14.59 -17.63 6.61
N ARG A 99 -15.11 -16.81 7.53
CA ARG A 99 -15.61 -17.21 8.85
C ARG A 99 -17.14 -17.09 8.95
N GLY A 100 -17.86 -17.59 7.96
CA GLY A 100 -19.33 -17.57 7.94
C GLY A 100 -19.92 -16.95 6.68
N THR A 101 -20.97 -16.14 6.83
CA THR A 101 -21.75 -15.59 5.71
C THR A 101 -21.29 -14.19 5.29
N GLY A 102 -21.49 -13.85 4.01
CA GLY A 102 -21.15 -12.52 3.48
C GLY A 102 -19.66 -12.21 3.60
N ASN A 103 -19.35 -11.06 4.19
CA ASN A 103 -17.98 -10.57 4.39
C ASN A 103 -17.29 -11.20 5.62
N SER A 104 -17.94 -12.13 6.33
CA SER A 104 -17.44 -12.69 7.60
C SER A 104 -16.03 -13.27 7.48
N GLY A 105 -15.13 -12.82 8.34
CA GLY A 105 -13.74 -13.27 8.36
C GLY A 105 -12.80 -12.46 7.47
N MET A 106 -13.30 -11.53 6.68
CA MET A 106 -12.46 -10.70 5.81
C MET A 106 -11.67 -9.69 6.64
N MET A 107 -10.39 -9.53 6.33
CA MET A 107 -9.61 -8.33 6.63
C MET A 107 -9.04 -7.80 5.32
N TRP A 108 -9.07 -6.48 5.13
CA TRP A 108 -8.60 -5.88 3.90
C TRP A 108 -8.06 -4.47 4.12
N ILE A 109 -6.99 -4.14 3.39
CA ILE A 109 -6.38 -2.81 3.34
C ILE A 109 -6.20 -2.42 1.87
N ASP A 110 -6.43 -1.15 1.55
CA ASP A 110 -6.07 -0.60 0.24
C ASP A 110 -4.55 -0.41 0.16
N ALA A 111 -3.89 -1.21 -0.65
CA ALA A 111 -2.45 -1.16 -0.87
C ALA A 111 -2.09 -0.88 -2.34
N GLY A 112 -3.04 -0.38 -3.13
CA GLY A 112 -2.80 0.03 -4.52
C GLY A 112 -2.42 -1.09 -5.50
N GLY A 113 -2.20 -0.66 -6.74
CA GLY A 113 -1.61 -1.41 -7.86
C GLY A 113 -0.13 -1.09 -8.00
N GLN A 114 0.35 -0.83 -9.21
CA GLN A 114 1.76 -0.54 -9.44
C GLN A 114 2.16 0.88 -9.07
N GLU A 115 1.20 1.82 -9.11
CA GLU A 115 1.44 3.22 -8.77
C GLU A 115 1.51 3.43 -7.25
N VAL A 116 2.42 4.31 -6.85
CA VAL A 116 2.61 4.80 -5.49
C VAL A 116 1.87 6.12 -5.35
N LEU A 117 0.76 6.10 -4.59
CA LEU A 117 -0.11 7.26 -4.39
C LEU A 117 -0.21 7.60 -2.90
N GLU A 118 -0.44 8.88 -2.61
CA GLU A 118 -0.85 9.31 -1.27
C GLU A 118 -2.25 8.75 -0.97
N ARG A 119 -2.32 7.77 -0.06
CA ARG A 119 -3.57 7.09 0.33
C ARG A 119 -3.84 7.28 1.81
N THR A 120 -5.10 7.15 2.19
CA THR A 120 -5.50 7.19 3.60
C THR A 120 -5.32 5.84 4.31
N ALA A 121 -4.92 4.80 3.59
CA ALA A 121 -4.80 3.44 4.10
C ALA A 121 -3.70 3.28 5.15
N VAL A 122 -2.57 3.97 4.97
CA VAL A 122 -1.50 4.06 5.96
C VAL A 122 -1.04 5.51 6.07
N TRP A 123 -0.86 5.99 7.30
CA TRP A 123 -0.31 7.31 7.58
C TRP A 123 0.92 7.16 8.48
N VAL A 124 2.04 7.73 8.04
CA VAL A 124 3.28 7.82 8.82
C VAL A 124 3.47 9.26 9.27
N THR A 125 3.63 9.46 10.58
CA THR A 125 3.90 10.76 11.20
C THR A 125 5.07 10.63 12.19
N GLU A 126 5.48 11.75 12.78
CA GLU A 126 6.48 11.74 13.86
C GLU A 126 5.99 11.08 15.15
N GLU A 127 4.68 11.01 15.36
CA GLU A 127 4.08 10.49 16.58
C GLU A 127 3.69 9.02 16.45
N PHE A 128 3.16 8.63 15.28
CA PHE A 128 2.60 7.30 15.06
C PHE A 128 2.61 6.86 13.59
N VAL A 129 2.41 5.56 13.42
CA VAL A 129 2.00 4.89 12.18
C VAL A 129 0.57 4.41 12.36
N GLU A 130 -0.34 4.80 11.49
CA GLU A 130 -1.74 4.38 11.52
C GLU A 130 -2.10 3.63 10.25
N ALA A 131 -2.63 2.41 10.37
CA ALA A 131 -3.25 1.71 9.24
C ALA A 131 -4.77 1.69 9.40
N ARG A 132 -5.48 1.89 8.29
CA ARG A 132 -6.95 1.91 8.21
C ARG A 132 -7.42 0.72 7.39
N ILE A 133 -8.16 -0.18 8.03
CA ILE A 133 -8.54 -1.45 7.42
C ILE A 133 -10.04 -1.69 7.53
N SER A 134 -10.51 -2.58 6.65
CA SER A 134 -11.87 -3.09 6.64
C SER A 134 -11.87 -4.47 7.25
N VAL A 135 -12.79 -4.73 8.17
CA VAL A 135 -12.94 -6.02 8.84
C VAL A 135 -14.38 -6.47 8.75
N GLY A 136 -14.61 -7.61 8.12
CA GLY A 136 -15.90 -8.28 8.11
C GLY A 136 -16.09 -9.08 9.38
N LEU A 137 -16.82 -8.52 10.35
CA LEU A 137 -17.05 -9.16 11.64
C LEU A 137 -17.84 -10.47 11.45
N PRO A 138 -17.43 -11.58 12.09
CA PRO A 138 -17.95 -12.90 11.79
C PRO A 138 -19.39 -13.10 12.27
N GLY A 139 -20.19 -13.77 11.45
CA GLY A 139 -21.55 -14.17 11.78
C GLY A 139 -22.01 -15.39 10.99
N HIS A 140 -22.84 -16.22 11.63
CA HIS A 140 -23.56 -17.32 10.98
C HIS A 140 -25.00 -16.89 10.72
N GLY A 141 -25.30 -16.48 9.48
CA GLY A 141 -26.49 -15.68 9.23
C GLY A 141 -26.40 -14.38 10.02
N ARG A 142 -27.44 -14.02 10.77
CA ARG A 142 -27.46 -12.79 11.59
C ARG A 142 -27.11 -13.03 13.06
N VAL A 143 -26.40 -14.10 13.37
CA VAL A 143 -25.96 -14.44 14.73
C VAL A 143 -24.46 -14.20 14.87
N VAL A 144 -24.07 -13.51 15.93
CA VAL A 144 -22.66 -13.22 16.27
C VAL A 144 -21.91 -14.50 16.61
N VAL A 145 -20.66 -14.62 16.13
CA VAL A 145 -19.73 -15.70 16.52
C VAL A 145 -18.52 -15.09 17.23
N ALA A 146 -18.61 -14.93 18.55
CA ALA A 146 -17.63 -14.19 19.33
C ALA A 146 -16.23 -14.81 19.30
N LYS A 147 -16.13 -16.14 19.34
CA LYS A 147 -14.85 -16.85 19.27
C LYS A 147 -14.07 -16.46 18.02
N GLN A 148 -14.73 -16.40 16.87
CA GLN A 148 -14.11 -16.01 15.61
C GLN A 148 -13.73 -14.53 15.59
N ALA A 149 -14.54 -13.66 16.19
CA ALA A 149 -14.22 -12.24 16.29
C ALA A 149 -13.00 -12.00 17.19
N MET A 150 -12.89 -12.75 18.28
CA MET A 150 -11.72 -12.74 19.16
C MET A 150 -10.47 -13.26 18.45
N ASP A 151 -10.56 -14.38 17.74
CA ASP A 151 -9.45 -14.91 16.93
C ASP A 151 -8.93 -13.83 15.97
N MET A 152 -9.83 -13.13 15.29
CA MET A 152 -9.51 -12.07 14.34
C MET A 152 -8.88 -10.84 15.03
N LEU A 153 -9.61 -10.19 15.94
CA LEU A 153 -9.23 -8.87 16.48
C LEU A 153 -8.14 -8.95 17.55
N ILE A 154 -8.10 -10.04 18.32
CA ILE A 154 -7.21 -10.23 19.48
C ILE A 154 -6.09 -11.24 19.17
N GLY A 155 -6.29 -12.16 18.22
CA GLY A 155 -5.28 -13.16 17.83
C GLY A 155 -4.48 -12.78 16.59
N GLU A 156 -5.15 -12.68 15.44
CA GLU A 156 -4.56 -12.50 14.11
C GLU A 156 -4.10 -11.05 13.88
N LEU A 157 -4.97 -10.07 14.14
CA LEU A 157 -4.68 -8.66 13.88
C LEU A 157 -3.41 -8.16 14.59
N PRO A 158 -3.15 -8.47 15.89
CA PRO A 158 -1.89 -8.08 16.52
C PRO A 158 -0.65 -8.65 15.81
N ARG A 159 -0.72 -9.87 15.27
CA ARG A 159 0.39 -10.46 14.48
C ARG A 159 0.60 -9.70 13.18
N VAL A 160 -0.47 -9.36 12.48
CA VAL A 160 -0.40 -8.56 11.24
C VAL A 160 0.20 -7.18 11.54
N VAL A 161 -0.26 -6.49 12.58
CA VAL A 161 0.27 -5.17 12.99
C VAL A 161 1.77 -5.26 13.31
N GLN A 162 2.16 -6.21 14.15
CA GLN A 162 3.56 -6.39 14.55
C GLN A 162 4.47 -6.71 13.36
N ARG A 163 4.00 -7.52 12.40
CA ARG A 163 4.78 -7.91 11.21
C ARG A 163 4.75 -6.89 10.07
N SER A 164 3.95 -5.83 10.18
CA SER A 164 3.77 -4.86 9.09
C SER A 164 4.16 -3.44 9.45
N LEU A 165 3.99 -3.02 10.70
CA LEU A 165 4.13 -1.61 11.11
C LEU A 165 5.30 -1.37 12.08
N VAL A 166 6.06 -2.42 12.43
CA VAL A 166 7.21 -2.33 13.33
C VAL A 166 8.50 -2.57 12.54
N TYR A 167 9.38 -1.58 12.52
CA TYR A 167 10.57 -1.53 11.66
C TYR A 167 11.49 -2.75 11.77
N GLN A 168 11.66 -3.29 12.99
CA GLN A 168 12.52 -4.46 13.19
C GLN A 168 11.94 -5.76 12.62
N ASN A 169 10.64 -5.78 12.32
CA ASN A 169 9.90 -6.96 11.89
C ASN A 169 9.59 -6.98 10.38
N ILE A 170 9.95 -5.91 9.66
CA ILE A 170 9.77 -5.78 8.20
C ILE A 170 11.09 -5.94 7.47
N ASP A 171 11.03 -6.11 6.16
CA ASP A 171 12.21 -6.11 5.31
C ASP A 171 12.75 -4.68 5.18
N ARG A 172 13.84 -4.41 5.90
CA ARG A 172 14.47 -3.08 5.99
C ARG A 172 15.18 -2.70 4.69
N THR A 173 15.71 -3.68 3.97
CA THR A 173 16.38 -3.46 2.69
C THR A 173 15.33 -3.11 1.64
N ALA A 174 14.24 -3.87 1.58
CA ALA A 174 13.15 -3.59 0.66
C ALA A 174 12.48 -2.24 0.96
N LEU A 175 12.30 -1.86 2.23
CA LEU A 175 11.81 -0.53 2.60
C LEU A 175 12.74 0.57 2.07
N SER A 176 14.05 0.44 2.30
CA SER A 176 15.03 1.43 1.84
C SER A 176 14.97 1.60 0.34
N GLN A 177 15.02 0.49 -0.40
CA GLN A 177 14.96 0.50 -1.87
C GLN A 177 13.65 1.13 -2.37
N HIS A 178 12.51 0.77 -1.77
CA HIS A 178 11.21 1.31 -2.15
C HIS A 178 11.13 2.83 -1.95
N VAL A 179 11.58 3.33 -0.80
CA VAL A 179 11.60 4.78 -0.51
C VAL A 179 12.54 5.52 -1.45
N GLN A 180 13.74 4.98 -1.71
CA GLN A 180 14.73 5.59 -2.60
C GLN A 180 14.22 5.69 -4.04
N VAL A 181 13.69 4.59 -4.60
CA VAL A 181 13.19 4.57 -5.98
C VAL A 181 12.03 5.53 -6.19
N VAL A 182 11.13 5.69 -5.21
CA VAL A 182 10.04 6.66 -5.32
C VAL A 182 10.55 8.09 -5.21
N GLU A 183 11.51 8.36 -4.33
CA GLU A 183 12.13 9.69 -4.20
C GLU A 183 12.90 10.09 -5.47
N ASP A 184 13.66 9.17 -6.05
CA ASP A 184 14.40 9.40 -7.28
C ASP A 184 13.44 9.68 -8.46
N GLN A 185 12.33 8.93 -8.56
CA GLN A 185 11.30 9.19 -9.58
C GLN A 185 10.66 10.58 -9.45
N GLU A 186 10.26 10.97 -8.23
CA GLU A 186 9.73 12.32 -7.99
C GLU A 186 10.76 13.41 -8.26
N PHE A 187 12.03 13.18 -7.90
CA PHE A 187 13.11 14.10 -8.19
C PHE A 187 13.29 14.30 -9.70
N VAL A 188 13.39 13.22 -10.47
CA VAL A 188 13.50 13.29 -11.94
C VAL A 188 12.32 14.06 -12.52
N ARG A 189 11.09 13.77 -12.06
CA ARG A 189 9.89 14.47 -12.52
C ARG A 189 9.94 15.96 -12.22
N GLY A 190 10.40 16.34 -11.03
CA GLY A 190 10.58 17.74 -10.64
C GLY A 190 11.63 18.50 -11.48
N GLN A 191 12.62 17.79 -12.00
CA GLN A 191 13.71 18.37 -12.80
C GLN A 191 13.39 18.52 -14.29
N LEU A 192 12.32 17.89 -14.81
CA LEU A 192 12.02 17.89 -16.24
C LEU A 192 11.92 19.30 -16.84
N SER A 193 11.22 20.21 -16.16
CA SER A 193 11.02 21.59 -16.65
C SER A 193 12.33 22.38 -16.76
N GLU A 194 13.22 22.24 -15.79
CA GLU A 194 14.54 22.90 -15.77
C GLU A 194 15.46 22.36 -16.87
N LEU A 195 15.29 21.08 -17.23
CA LEU A 195 16.02 20.42 -18.32
C LEU A 195 15.40 20.67 -19.71
N GLY A 196 14.29 21.43 -19.80
CA GLY A 196 13.57 21.64 -21.06
C GLY A 196 12.90 20.37 -21.60
N LEU A 197 12.57 19.43 -20.72
CA LEU A 197 11.94 18.14 -21.03
C LEU A 197 10.48 18.10 -20.57
N VAL A 198 9.67 17.30 -21.25
CA VAL A 198 8.29 16.96 -20.84
C VAL A 198 8.17 15.51 -20.35
N ALA A 199 9.16 14.67 -20.67
CA ALA A 199 9.23 13.30 -20.18
C ALA A 199 10.66 12.76 -20.21
N PHE A 200 10.93 11.77 -19.37
CA PHE A 200 12.16 10.99 -19.34
C PHE A 200 11.81 9.51 -19.29
N ILE A 201 12.50 8.69 -20.09
CA ILE A 201 12.34 7.23 -20.10
C ILE A 201 13.70 6.59 -19.89
N GLY A 202 13.86 5.85 -18.78
CA GLY A 202 15.12 5.21 -18.44
C GLY A 202 15.54 4.15 -19.45
N ASP A 203 16.83 4.10 -19.77
CA ASP A 203 17.41 2.97 -20.46
C ASP A 203 17.24 1.70 -19.62
N GLY A 204 16.86 0.60 -20.27
CA GLY A 204 16.57 -0.67 -19.59
C GLY A 204 15.11 -0.87 -19.19
N SER A 205 14.26 0.16 -19.29
CA SER A 205 12.85 0.07 -18.90
C SER A 205 12.05 -0.99 -19.65
N ILE A 206 11.08 -1.59 -18.97
CA ILE A 206 10.14 -2.57 -19.51
C ILE A 206 8.77 -1.90 -19.63
N LEU A 207 8.53 -1.34 -20.81
CA LEU A 207 7.28 -0.66 -21.12
C LEU A 207 6.08 -1.60 -21.37
N PRO A 208 6.23 -2.78 -22.03
CA PRO A 208 5.09 -3.65 -22.26
C PRO A 208 4.61 -4.32 -20.96
N ARG A 209 3.28 -4.41 -20.81
CA ARG A 209 2.64 -5.12 -19.70
C ARG A 209 2.49 -6.59 -20.07
N GLU A 210 2.37 -7.46 -19.06
CA GLU A 210 2.23 -8.91 -19.22
C GLU A 210 1.01 -9.27 -20.09
N SER A 211 -0.11 -8.57 -19.93
CA SER A 211 -1.28 -8.68 -20.81
C SER A 211 -2.17 -7.43 -20.72
N GLY A 212 -3.19 -7.32 -21.58
CA GLY A 212 -4.15 -6.21 -21.53
C GLY A 212 -5.07 -6.21 -20.30
N ALA A 213 -5.08 -7.28 -19.50
CA ALA A 213 -5.94 -7.43 -18.32
C ALA A 213 -5.21 -7.20 -17.00
N THR A 214 -3.89 -7.05 -17.03
CA THR A 214 -3.03 -6.88 -15.85
C THR A 214 -2.16 -5.67 -16.03
N ASP A 215 -1.78 -5.07 -14.92
CA ASP A 215 -0.79 -4.03 -14.92
C ASP A 215 0.56 -4.52 -14.41
N LEU A 216 0.89 -5.80 -14.55
CA LEU A 216 2.25 -6.28 -14.25
C LEU A 216 3.16 -6.08 -15.47
N PRO A 217 4.47 -5.84 -15.28
CA PRO A 217 5.40 -5.79 -16.41
C PRO A 217 5.46 -7.13 -17.13
N MET A 218 5.70 -7.08 -18.44
CA MET A 218 6.05 -8.26 -19.19
C MET A 218 7.31 -8.91 -18.59
N PRO A 219 7.38 -10.25 -18.48
CA PRO A 219 8.57 -10.92 -17.98
C PRO A 219 9.84 -10.49 -18.73
N GLU A 220 10.93 -10.25 -18.00
CA GLU A 220 12.20 -9.75 -18.56
C GLU A 220 12.72 -10.57 -19.74
N GLN A 221 12.52 -11.90 -19.72
CA GLN A 221 12.99 -12.80 -20.77
C GLN A 221 12.22 -12.65 -22.09
N GLN A 222 11.07 -12.00 -22.06
CA GLN A 222 10.18 -11.79 -23.21
C GLN A 222 10.15 -10.34 -23.68
N ALA A 223 10.54 -9.39 -22.81
CA ALA A 223 10.49 -7.97 -23.10
C ALA A 223 11.74 -7.47 -23.82
N VAL A 224 11.54 -6.62 -24.83
CA VAL A 224 12.62 -5.78 -25.38
C VAL A 224 12.77 -4.56 -24.47
N LYS A 225 13.91 -4.46 -23.79
CA LYS A 225 14.23 -3.33 -22.91
C LYS A 225 14.36 -2.05 -23.75
N PHE A 226 13.87 -0.94 -23.21
CA PHE A 226 13.94 0.34 -23.87
C PHE A 226 15.41 0.80 -23.98
N GLU A 227 15.80 1.29 -25.15
CA GLU A 227 17.11 1.90 -25.38
C GLU A 227 16.93 3.25 -26.07
N SER A 228 17.54 4.28 -25.49
CA SER A 228 17.43 5.65 -25.96
C SER A 228 18.30 5.89 -27.19
N PRO A 229 17.77 6.56 -28.23
CA PRO A 229 18.58 6.98 -29.36
C PRO A 229 19.63 8.01 -28.90
N PRO A 230 20.87 7.98 -29.43
CA PRO A 230 21.94 8.88 -29.00
C PRO A 230 21.59 10.36 -29.03
N SER A 231 20.76 10.79 -29.99
CA SER A 231 20.34 12.18 -30.17
C SER A 231 19.38 12.70 -29.09
N LEU A 232 18.71 11.83 -28.34
CA LEU A 232 17.78 12.19 -27.26
C LEU A 232 18.25 11.68 -25.90
N ARG A 233 19.45 11.09 -25.82
CA ARG A 233 19.97 10.52 -24.58
C ARG A 233 20.43 11.63 -23.65
N VAL A 234 19.92 11.60 -22.42
CA VAL A 234 20.28 12.51 -21.33
C VAL A 234 20.67 11.71 -20.10
N GLN A 235 21.38 12.36 -19.18
CA GLN A 235 21.78 11.79 -17.89
C GLN A 235 21.27 12.68 -16.75
N ILE A 236 20.64 12.08 -15.76
CA ILE A 236 20.11 12.77 -14.58
C ILE A 236 20.71 12.10 -13.34
N ARG A 237 21.42 12.88 -12.52
CA ARG A 237 21.91 12.39 -11.22
C ARG A 237 20.78 12.49 -10.20
N VAL A 238 20.48 11.40 -9.54
CA VAL A 238 19.35 11.29 -8.60
C VAL A 238 19.81 11.30 -7.13
N PRO A 239 18.92 11.61 -6.15
CA PRO A 239 19.26 11.69 -4.73
C PRO A 239 19.88 10.43 -4.13
N SER A 240 19.56 9.23 -4.63
CA SER A 240 20.22 8.00 -4.22
C SER A 240 21.72 7.95 -4.53
N GLY A 241 22.23 8.84 -5.37
CA GLY A 241 23.63 8.90 -5.82
C GLY A 241 23.85 8.22 -7.18
N GLU A 242 22.82 7.60 -7.74
CA GLU A 242 22.87 7.01 -9.08
C GLU A 242 22.80 8.07 -10.19
N VAL A 243 23.16 7.66 -11.40
CA VAL A 243 22.97 8.45 -12.62
C VAL A 243 22.06 7.66 -13.55
N TRP A 244 20.84 8.16 -13.74
CA TRP A 244 19.88 7.56 -14.65
C TRP A 244 20.14 8.09 -16.06
N THR A 245 20.37 7.17 -16.99
CA THR A 245 20.55 7.48 -18.42
C THR A 245 19.28 7.05 -19.15
N GLY A 246 18.81 7.87 -20.10
CA GLY A 246 17.56 7.60 -20.77
C GLY A 246 17.18 8.65 -21.81
N MET A 247 16.00 8.52 -22.39
CA MET A 247 15.50 9.38 -23.46
C MET A 247 14.78 10.56 -22.85
N GLY A 248 15.29 11.76 -23.08
CA GLY A 248 14.61 13.01 -22.76
C GLY A 248 13.74 13.45 -23.93
N ILE A 249 12.43 13.57 -23.71
CA ILE A 249 11.51 14.15 -24.70
C ILE A 249 11.45 15.67 -24.45
N PRO A 250 11.90 16.52 -25.39
CA PRO A 250 11.95 17.96 -25.20
C PRO A 250 10.56 18.59 -25.27
N VAL A 251 10.43 19.81 -24.73
CA VAL A 251 9.23 20.65 -24.92
C VAL A 251 8.99 20.89 -26.42
N GLY A 252 7.76 20.69 -26.87
CA GLY A 252 7.34 20.89 -28.25
C GLY A 252 6.41 19.78 -28.74
N VAL A 253 6.44 19.51 -30.05
CA VAL A 253 5.68 18.43 -30.67
C VAL A 253 6.62 17.27 -30.98
N THR A 254 6.37 16.11 -30.38
CA THR A 254 7.10 14.85 -30.65
C THR A 254 6.20 13.88 -31.39
N LEU A 255 6.66 13.39 -32.55
CA LEU A 255 5.95 12.39 -33.34
C LEU A 255 6.55 11.00 -33.11
N ILE A 256 5.74 10.09 -32.57
CA ILE A 256 6.09 8.67 -32.43
C ILE A 256 5.52 7.92 -33.64
N VAL A 257 6.40 7.57 -34.59
CA VAL A 257 6.04 6.92 -35.87
C VAL A 257 6.52 5.47 -35.94
N GLY A 258 6.00 4.69 -36.89
CA GLY A 258 6.36 3.28 -37.09
C GLY A 258 5.18 2.40 -37.51
N GLY A 259 5.46 1.17 -37.95
CA GLY A 259 4.45 0.19 -38.41
C GLY A 259 3.45 -0.23 -37.32
N GLY A 260 2.35 -0.86 -37.74
CA GLY A 260 1.37 -1.45 -36.81
C GLY A 260 2.04 -2.52 -35.93
N TYR A 261 1.73 -2.54 -34.63
CA TYR A 261 2.31 -3.46 -33.63
C TYR A 261 3.81 -3.25 -33.28
N HIS A 262 4.43 -2.13 -33.66
CA HIS A 262 5.81 -1.78 -33.30
C HIS A 262 5.96 -1.05 -31.94
N GLY A 263 5.05 -1.23 -30.99
CA GLY A 263 5.20 -0.68 -29.62
C GLY A 263 4.93 0.82 -29.43
N LYS A 264 4.44 1.55 -30.44
CA LYS A 264 4.09 2.98 -30.32
C LYS A 264 3.10 3.26 -29.19
N SER A 265 1.99 2.52 -29.15
CA SER A 265 0.99 2.66 -28.10
C SER A 265 1.52 2.22 -26.74
N THR A 266 2.42 1.22 -26.70
CA THR A 266 3.09 0.79 -25.47
C THR A 266 3.92 1.93 -24.86
N LEU A 267 4.72 2.60 -25.69
CA LEU A 267 5.50 3.77 -25.28
C LEU A 267 4.60 4.90 -24.76
N LEU A 268 3.54 5.23 -25.51
CA LEU A 268 2.63 6.30 -25.13
C LEU A 268 1.84 5.96 -23.85
N ASN A 269 1.41 4.71 -23.68
CA ASN A 269 0.70 4.26 -22.49
C ASN A 269 1.61 4.32 -21.25
N ALA A 270 2.89 3.97 -21.37
CA ALA A 270 3.86 4.12 -20.28
C ALA A 270 3.97 5.61 -19.87
N LEU A 271 4.16 6.51 -20.84
CA LEU A 271 4.21 7.95 -20.59
C LEU A 271 2.94 8.49 -19.89
N GLN A 272 1.76 7.98 -20.27
CA GLN A 272 0.48 8.38 -19.65
C GLN A 272 0.38 7.97 -18.18
N ARG A 273 0.99 6.84 -17.79
CA ARG A 273 0.94 6.32 -16.41
C ARG A 273 2.04 6.90 -15.52
N CYS A 274 3.20 7.25 -16.09
CA CYS A 274 4.35 7.80 -15.36
C CYS A 274 4.16 9.21 -14.74
N VAL A 275 2.93 9.73 -14.77
CA VAL A 275 2.54 10.91 -13.97
C VAL A 275 2.59 10.63 -12.45
N TYR A 276 2.57 9.35 -12.05
CA TYR A 276 2.83 8.89 -10.69
C TYR A 276 4.09 8.02 -10.63
N PRO A 277 4.78 7.95 -9.48
CA PRO A 277 5.83 6.97 -9.27
C PRO A 277 5.26 5.56 -9.30
N HIS A 278 6.04 4.60 -9.78
CA HIS A 278 5.72 3.18 -9.74
C HIS A 278 6.63 2.46 -8.74
N ILE A 279 6.20 1.29 -8.27
CA ILE A 279 7.00 0.47 -7.35
C ILE A 279 8.30 -0.01 -8.01
N PRO A 280 9.35 -0.30 -7.20
CA PRO A 280 10.54 -0.99 -7.71
C PRO A 280 10.16 -2.29 -8.43
N GLY A 281 10.74 -2.51 -9.61
CA GLY A 281 10.50 -3.70 -10.42
C GLY A 281 9.25 -3.66 -11.29
N ASP A 282 8.59 -2.50 -11.42
CA ASP A 282 7.43 -2.34 -12.31
C ASP A 282 7.79 -2.23 -13.81
N GLY A 283 9.05 -2.02 -14.13
CA GLY A 283 9.57 -1.75 -15.48
C GLY A 283 10.45 -0.50 -15.48
#